data_AF-A0A6V7KHZ9-F1
#
_entry.id   AF-A0A6V7KHZ9-F1
#
_cell.length_a   1.000
_cell.length_b   1.000
_cell.length_c   1.000
_cell.angle_alpha   90.00
_cell.angle_beta   90.00
_cell.angle_gamma   90.00
#
_symmetry.space_group_name_H-M   'P 1'
#
loop_
_entity.id
_entity.type
_entity.pdbx_description
1 polymer ?
#
loop_
_entity_poly.entity_id
_entity_poly.type
_entity_poly.pdbx_seq_one_letter_code
_entity_poly.pdbx_strand_id
1 'polypeptide(L)' 'DKPEDVPTCQVGDKTIRAGEYFRPENEMRLACWCGPGYN' A
#
# COMPACT_ATOMS: atom_id res chain seq x y z
N ASP A 1 4.19 15.08 -13.52
CA ASP A 1 3.65 14.26 -12.42
C ASP A 1 2.68 15.07 -11.59
N LYS A 2 1.39 14.73 -11.64
CA LYS A 2 0.43 15.27 -10.69
C LYS A 2 0.33 14.29 -9.51
N PRO A 3 0.11 14.76 -8.26
CA PRO A 3 0.02 13.88 -7.08
C PRO A 3 -1.08 12.82 -7.15
N GLU A 4 -2.06 13.00 -8.05
CA GLU A 4 -3.17 12.10 -8.33
C GLU A 4 -2.79 10.90 -9.22
N ASP A 5 -1.64 10.93 -9.89
CA ASP A 5 -1.14 9.83 -10.73
C ASP A 5 -0.34 8.79 -9.93
N VAL A 6 -0.16 8.98 -8.62
CA VAL A 6 0.62 8.06 -7.78
C VAL A 6 -0.15 6.73 -7.65
N PRO A 7 0.44 5.58 -8.03
CA PRO A 7 -0.23 4.29 -7.90
C PRO A 7 -0.59 4.01 -6.43
N THR A 8 -1.70 3.30 -6.21
CA THR A 8 -2.16 2.97 -4.86
C THR A 8 -2.49 1.48 -4.74
N CYS A 9 -2.36 0.96 -3.52
CA CYS A 9 -2.75 -0.39 -3.14
C CYS A 9 -4.00 -0.33 -2.26
N GLN A 10 -5.01 -1.13 -2.58
CA GLN A 10 -6.21 -1.30 -1.76
C GLN A 10 -5.99 -2.43 -0.76
N VAL A 11 -6.02 -2.12 0.55
CA VAL A 11 -5.78 -3.07 1.63
C VAL A 11 -6.97 -3.03 2.57
N GLY A 12 -7.94 -3.92 2.36
CA GLY A 12 -9.25 -3.81 3.01
C GLY A 12 -9.90 -2.46 2.68
N ASP A 13 -10.23 -1.68 3.70
CA ASP A 13 -10.86 -0.36 3.57
C ASP A 13 -9.84 0.80 3.45
N LYS A 14 -8.54 0.50 3.43
CA LYS A 14 -7.47 1.50 3.35
C LYS A 14 -6.86 1.57 1.96
N THR A 15 -6.58 2.78 1.52
CA THR A 15 -5.80 3.06 0.29
C THR A 15 -4.39 3.50 0.70
N ILE A 16 -3.38 2.73 0.32
CA ILE A 16 -1.96 2.98 0.62
C ILE A 16 -1.27 3.48 -0.64
N ARG A 17 -0.40 4.50 -0.55
CA ARG A 17 0.29 5.03 -1.73
C ARG A 17 1.53 4.20 -2.07
N ALA A 18 1.89 4.15 -3.35
CA ALA A 18 3.12 3.50 -3.79
C ALA A 18 4.33 4.12 -3.08
N GLY A 19 5.23 3.25 -2.61
CA GLY A 19 6.38 3.60 -1.79
C GLY A 19 6.13 3.53 -0.27
N GLU A 20 4.86 3.50 0.17
CA GLU A 20 4.54 3.43 1.59
C GLU A 20 4.62 1.99 2.12
N TYR A 21 5.06 1.89 3.37
CA TYR A 21 5.02 0.66 4.14
C TYR A 21 3.78 0.66 5.03
N PHE A 22 3.11 -0.48 5.11
CA PHE A 22 1.97 -0.65 6.00
C PHE A 22 2.02 -2.00 6.71
N ARG A 23 1.22 -2.11 7.77
CA ARG A 23 1.00 -3.35 8.50
C ARG A 23 -0.50 -3.64 8.53
N PRO A 24 -0.97 -4.81 8.04
CA PRO A 24 -2.35 -5.21 8.24
C PRO A 24 -2.63 -5.33 9.74
N GLU A 25 -3.77 -4.82 10.21
CA GLU A 25 -4.11 -4.79 11.64
C GLU A 25 -4.14 -6.18 12.27
N ASN A 26 -4.40 -7.23 11.47
CA ASN A 26 -4.48 -8.61 11.93
C ASN A 26 -3.16 -9.40 11.83
N GLU A 27 -2.10 -8.83 11.24
CA GLU A 27 -0.82 -9.54 11.06
C GLU A 27 0.37 -8.65 11.43
N MET A 28 0.61 -8.51 12.74
CA MET A 28 1.71 -7.71 13.29
C MET A 28 3.12 -8.17 12.84
N ARG A 29 3.25 -9.34 12.22
CA ARG A 29 4.52 -9.88 11.71
C ARG A 29 4.80 -9.61 10.23
N LEU A 30 3.83 -9.06 9.49
CA LEU A 30 3.98 -8.80 8.06
C LEU A 30 4.16 -7.29 7.82
N ALA A 31 5.36 -6.93 7.36
CA ALA A 31 5.63 -5.60 6.82
C ALA A 31 5.38 -5.65 5.31
N CYS A 32 4.34 -4.96 4.86
CA CYS A 32 3.96 -4.91 3.46
C CYS A 32 4.45 -3.61 2.84
N TRP A 33 4.87 -3.67 1.58
CA TRP A 33 5.28 -2.52 0.79
C TRP A 33 4.34 -2.38 -0.40
N CYS A 34 3.75 -1.20 -0.58
CA CYS A 34 2.98 -0.90 -1.77
C CYS A 34 3.95 -0.49 -2.89
N GLY A 35 4.12 -1.35 -3.88
CA GLY A 35 5.02 -1.11 -5.01
C GLY A 35 4.56 -1.78 -6.29
N PRO A 36 5.20 -1.50 -7.43
CA PRO A 36 4.86 -2.13 -8.70
C PRO A 36 5.01 -3.66 -8.58
N GLY A 37 3.90 -4.39 -8.74
CA GLY A 37 3.85 -5.85 -8.65
C GLY A 37 2.98 -6.44 -7.55
N TYR A 38 2.34 -5.62 -6.70
CA TYR A 38 1.28 -6.10 -5.81
C TYR A 38 -0.02 -6.23 -6.63
N ASN A 39 -0.30 -7.45 -7.11
CA ASN A 39 -1.56 -7.84 -7.77
C ASN A 39 -2.50 -8.53 -6.79
#